data_AF-A0A7J2H6J1-F1
#
_entry.id   AF-A0A7J2H6J1-F1
#
_cell.length_a   1.000
_cell.length_b   1.000
_cell.length_c   1.000
_cell.angle_alpha   90.00
_cell.angle_beta   90.00
_cell.angle_gamma   90.00
#
_symmetry.space_group_name_H-M   'P 1'
#
loop_
_entity.id
_entity.type
_entity.pdbx_description
1 polymer ?
#
loop_
_entity_poly.entity_id
_entity_poly.type
_entity_poly.pdbx_seq_one_letter_code
_entity_poly.pdbx_strand_id
1 'polypeptide(L)' 'MAMDDYYVHPTAVVEEGAIVGEGTRIWHFAHVRRGARIGSSCNLGKGVYVDVGA' A
#
# COMPACT_ATOMS: atom_id res chain seq x y z
N MET A 1 13.68 -5.08 13.67
CA MET A 1 12.93 -5.42 12.45
C MET A 1 11.58 -4.77 12.63
N ALA A 2 11.30 -3.69 11.88
CA ALA A 2 10.07 -2.92 12.06
C ALA A 2 8.88 -3.84 11.76
N MET A 3 8.00 -4.02 12.74
CA MET A 3 6.69 -4.61 12.48
C MET A 3 6.03 -3.72 11.43
N ASP A 4 5.58 -4.31 10.33
CA ASP A 4 4.85 -3.61 9.28
C ASP A 4 3.65 -2.91 9.93
N ASP A 5 3.78 -1.62 10.18
CA ASP A 5 2.80 -0.82 10.90
C ASP A 5 1.59 -0.46 10.00
N TYR A 6 1.38 -1.23 8.93
CA TYR A 6 0.31 -1.05 7.95
C TYR A 6 -0.39 -2.38 7.71
N TYR A 7 -1.68 -2.29 7.42
CA TYR A 7 -2.51 -3.44 7.11
C TYR A 7 -2.55 -3.67 5.59
N VAL A 8 -2.32 -4.90 5.16
CA VAL A 8 -2.52 -5.33 3.77
C VAL A 8 -3.53 -6.47 3.74
N HIS A 9 -4.63 -6.26 3.03
CA HIS A 9 -5.58 -7.33 2.76
C HIS A 9 -4.89 -8.43 1.94
N PRO A 10 -5.10 -9.73 2.21
CA PRO A 10 -4.46 -10.84 1.47
C PRO A 10 -4.67 -10.85 -0.05
N THR A 11 -5.68 -10.13 -0.56
CA THR A 11 -5.96 -9.98 -2.00
C THR A 11 -5.42 -8.69 -2.61
N ALA A 12 -4.79 -7.83 -1.82
CA ALA A 12 -4.08 -6.67 -2.33
C ALA A 12 -2.70 -7.08 -2.84
N VAL A 13 -2.23 -6.42 -3.89
CA VAL A 13 -0.91 -6.61 -4.46
C VAL A 13 -0.07 -5.39 -4.11
N VAL A 14 0.91 -5.57 -3.24
CA VAL A 14 1.92 -4.54 -2.93
C VAL A 14 3.24 -5.04 -3.49
N GLU A 15 3.73 -4.39 -4.54
CA GLU A 15 4.99 -4.76 -5.17
C GLU A 15 6.18 -4.44 -4.26
N GLU A 16 7.21 -5.30 -4.33
CA GLU A 16 8.45 -5.10 -3.58
C GLU A 16 9.07 -3.74 -3.91
N GLY A 17 9.45 -2.98 -2.88
CA GLY A 17 10.00 -1.62 -3.03
C GLY A 17 8.95 -0.50 -3.00
N ALA A 18 7.66 -0.82 -2.81
CA ALA A 18 6.68 0.17 -2.38
C ALA A 18 6.97 0.63 -0.93
N ILE A 19 6.77 1.92 -0.66
CA ILE A 19 6.92 2.51 0.67
C ILE A 19 5.52 2.82 1.19
N VAL A 20 5.14 2.18 2.29
CA VAL A 20 3.84 2.37 2.94
C VAL A 20 4.06 2.93 4.34
N GLY A 21 3.49 4.09 4.63
CA GLY A 21 3.59 4.73 5.94
C GLY A 21 2.74 4.01 7.00
N GLU A 22 3.17 4.15 8.27
CA GLU A 22 2.49 3.62 9.46
C GLU A 22 1.01 4.01 9.54
N GLY A 23 0.19 3.12 10.07
CA GLY A 23 -1.26 3.26 10.22
C GLY A 23 -2.04 3.14 8.91
N THR A 24 -1.37 2.89 7.78
CA THR A 24 -2.05 2.76 6.49
C THR A 24 -2.79 1.44 6.37
N ARG A 25 -3.96 1.46 5.72
CA ARG A 25 -4.76 0.26 5.45
C ARG A 25 -4.97 0.10 3.96
N ILE A 26 -4.59 -1.05 3.43
CA ILE A 26 -4.73 -1.43 2.03
C ILE A 26 -5.80 -2.52 1.93
N TRP A 27 -6.93 -2.20 1.31
CA TRP A 27 -8.08 -3.09 1.19
C TRP A 27 -8.04 -3.93 -0.09
N HIS A 28 -9.02 -4.83 -0.20
CA HIS A 28 -9.17 -5.84 -1.24
C HIS A 28 -8.91 -5.34 -2.66
N PHE A 29 -8.12 -6.10 -3.44
CA PHE A 29 -7.84 -5.84 -4.85
C PHE A 29 -7.15 -4.50 -5.14
N ALA A 30 -6.58 -3.84 -4.14
CA ALA A 30 -5.69 -2.71 -4.39
C ALA A 30 -4.36 -3.19 -5.00
N HIS A 31 -3.76 -2.38 -5.87
CA HIS A 31 -2.45 -2.65 -6.48
C HIS A 31 -1.55 -1.43 -6.28
N VAL A 32 -0.47 -1.62 -5.54
CA VAL A 32 0.56 -0.61 -5.27
C VAL A 32 1.83 -1.00 -6.01
N ARG A 33 2.27 -0.16 -6.96
CA ARG A 33 3.46 -0.43 -7.77
C ARG A 33 4.78 -0.22 -7.01
N ARG A 34 5.83 -0.89 -7.49
CA ARG A 34 7.21 -0.71 -7.02
C ARG A 34 7.62 0.75 -7.14
N GLY A 35 8.07 1.34 -6.03
CA GLY A 35 8.49 2.74 -5.96
C GLY A 35 7.38 3.72 -5.57
N ALA A 36 6.13 3.25 -5.41
CA ALA A 36 5.05 4.07 -4.89
C ALA A 36 5.33 4.48 -3.45
N ARG A 37 4.95 5.71 -3.09
CA ARG A 37 5.13 6.26 -1.73
C ARG A 37 3.77 6.66 -1.18
N ILE A 38 3.27 5.88 -0.23
CA ILE A 38 2.03 6.15 0.50
C ILE A 38 2.40 6.74 1.86
N GLY A 39 1.74 7.84 2.23
CA GLY A 39 1.93 8.48 3.54
C GLY A 39 1.45 7.60 4.70
N SER A 40 1.55 8.10 5.92
CA SER A 40 0.99 7.46 7.11
C SER A 40 -0.54 7.68 7.21
N SER A 41 -1.22 6.79 7.94
CA SER A 41 -2.66 6.83 8.23
C SER A 41 -3.57 6.94 7.00
N CYS A 42 -3.13 6.40 5.86
CA CYS A 42 -3.91 6.39 4.63
C CYS A 42 -4.88 5.20 4.57
N ASN A 43 -5.93 5.30 3.76
CA ASN A 43 -6.91 4.23 3.55
C ASN A 43 -7.13 4.00 2.06
N LEU A 44 -6.58 2.91 1.53
CA LEU A 44 -6.70 2.51 0.12
C LEU A 44 -7.86 1.55 -0.02
N GLY A 45 -8.98 2.06 -0.52
CA GLY A 45 -10.21 1.29 -0.74
C GLY A 45 -10.08 0.18 -1.79
N LYS A 46 -11.20 -0.52 -2.03
CA LYS A 46 -11.27 -1.63 -2.99
C LYS A 46 -10.83 -1.19 -4.39
N GLY A 47 -9.89 -1.91 -4.99
CA GLY A 47 -9.51 -1.70 -6.40
C GLY A 47 -8.66 -0.45 -6.66
N VAL A 48 -8.12 0.19 -5.63
CA VAL A 48 -7.23 1.35 -5.79
C VAL A 48 -5.95 0.94 -6.51
N TYR A 49 -5.55 1.71 -7.51
CA TYR A 49 -4.28 1.56 -8.22
C TYR A 49 -3.35 2.72 -7.86
N VAL A 50 -2.15 2.43 -7.37
CA VAL A 50 -1.13 3.44 -7.05
C VAL A 50 0.04 3.30 -8.01
N ASP A 51 0.17 4.29 -8.88
CA ASP A 51 1.22 4.37 -9.89
C ASP A 51 2.47 5.12 -9.40
N VAL A 52 3.53 5.11 -10.20
CA VAL A 52 4.79 5.82 -9.97
C VAL A 52 5.17 6.62 -11.20
N GLY A 53 5.33 7.94 -11.03
CA GLY A 53 5.89 8.81 -12.07
C GLY A 53 4.92 9.28 -13.16
N ALA A 54 3.61 9.18 -12.91
CA ALA A 54 2.58 9.83 -13.72
C ALA A 54 2.48 11.33 -13.40
#